data_AF-A0A524MJ47-F1
#
_entry.id   AF-A0A524MJ47-F1
#
_cell.length_a   1.000
_cell.length_b   1.000
_cell.length_c   1.000
_cell.angle_alpha   90.00
_cell.angle_beta   90.00
_cell.angle_gamma   90.00
#
_symmetry.space_group_name_H-M   'P 1'
#
loop_
_entity.id
_entity.type
_entity.pdbx_description
1 polymer ?
#
loop_
_entity_poly.entity_id
_entity_poly.type
_entity_poly.pdbx_seq_one_letter_code
_entity_poly.pdbx_strand_id
1 'polypeptide(L)'
;MATKNITVFFTDAGVPKTGLSPTINIWNLTTSTLDVSAAAVTEVSAGSMPGWYNYAFTSYNYDESYLFTIDGGAGMFISVCDRYKYGGNESYEEDISYEVWEEDNTTHTTTNTTGQLLNIITAVLVNRTKIDTAAATLTVYDSDCVTPLIVFDLKDSFGNPSVVEVCERTPTTCP
;
A
#
# COMPACT_ATOMS: atom_id res chain seq x y z
N MET A 1 1.76 -7.29 -25.02
CA MET A 1 0.40 -7.66 -24.61
C MET A 1 0.50 -8.89 -23.74
N ALA A 2 -0.08 -8.82 -22.54
CA ALA A 2 -0.10 -9.89 -21.58
C ALA A 2 -1.48 -10.56 -21.56
N THR A 3 -1.58 -11.73 -20.95
CA THR A 3 -2.87 -12.35 -20.66
C THR A 3 -3.26 -12.07 -19.23
N LYS A 4 -4.43 -11.44 -19.02
CA LYS A 4 -5.04 -11.29 -17.69
C LYS A 4 -6.20 -12.27 -17.55
N ASN A 5 -6.14 -13.13 -16.53
CA ASN A 5 -7.27 -13.99 -16.18
C ASN A 5 -8.26 -13.20 -15.34
N ILE A 6 -9.49 -13.07 -15.82
CA ILE A 6 -10.62 -12.48 -15.10
C ILE A 6 -11.47 -13.63 -14.60
N THR A 7 -11.65 -13.72 -13.28
CA THR A 7 -12.48 -14.74 -12.64
C THR A 7 -13.70 -14.13 -11.98
N VAL A 8 -14.79 -14.88 -11.98
CA VAL A 8 -16.05 -14.46 -11.38
C VAL A 8 -16.70 -15.65 -10.70
N PHE A 9 -17.40 -15.36 -9.60
CA PHE A 9 -18.12 -16.35 -8.82
C PHE A 9 -19.62 -16.03 -8.80
N PHE A 10 -20.44 -17.02 -9.14
CA PHE A 10 -21.88 -16.90 -9.14
C PHE A 10 -22.51 -17.80 -8.09
N THR A 11 -23.48 -17.26 -7.36
CA THR A 11 -24.28 -17.99 -6.38
C THR A 11 -25.77 -17.77 -6.64
N ASP A 12 -26.56 -18.77 -6.30
CA ASP A 12 -28.02 -18.70 -6.25
C ASP A 12 -28.45 -18.96 -4.80
N ALA A 13 -28.94 -17.92 -4.13
CA ALA A 13 -29.26 -17.95 -2.70
C ALA A 13 -28.10 -18.47 -1.80
N GLY A 14 -26.87 -18.07 -2.12
CA GLY A 14 -25.66 -18.49 -1.40
C GLY A 14 -25.11 -19.86 -1.80
N VAL A 15 -25.76 -20.58 -2.71
CA VAL A 15 -25.26 -21.86 -3.25
C VAL A 15 -24.50 -21.60 -4.55
N PRO A 16 -23.27 -22.12 -4.74
CA PRO A 16 -22.53 -21.92 -5.98
C PRO A 16 -23.32 -22.41 -7.21
N LYS A 17 -23.41 -21.57 -8.25
CA LYS A 17 -24.22 -21.85 -9.45
C LYS A 17 -23.37 -22.28 -10.63
N THR A 18 -23.50 -23.56 -11.00
CA THR A 18 -22.81 -24.18 -12.13
C THR A 18 -23.67 -24.18 -13.40
N GLY A 19 -23.07 -24.46 -14.55
CA GLY A 19 -23.76 -24.62 -15.84
C GLY A 19 -24.34 -23.33 -16.41
N LEU A 20 -23.86 -22.17 -15.98
CA LEU A 20 -24.24 -20.89 -16.58
C LEU A 20 -23.51 -20.69 -17.91
N SER A 21 -24.00 -19.75 -18.71
CA SER A 21 -23.31 -19.25 -19.91
C SER A 21 -23.08 -17.75 -19.77
N PRO A 22 -22.17 -17.33 -18.86
CA PRO A 22 -21.94 -15.92 -18.63
C PRO A 22 -21.28 -15.25 -19.84
N THR A 23 -21.52 -13.95 -19.96
CA THR A 23 -20.86 -13.09 -20.95
C THR A 23 -20.14 -11.94 -20.30
N ILE A 24 -19.00 -11.51 -20.85
CA ILE A 24 -18.20 -10.39 -20.38
C ILE A 24 -18.13 -9.29 -21.43
N ASN A 25 -18.22 -8.04 -20.97
CA ASN A 25 -17.81 -6.86 -21.71
C ASN A 25 -16.59 -6.25 -21.03
N ILE A 26 -15.61 -5.80 -21.81
CA ILE A 26 -14.42 -5.10 -21.31
C ILE A 26 -14.32 -3.75 -22.01
N TRP A 27 -14.44 -2.68 -21.22
CA TRP A 27 -14.27 -1.30 -21.64
C TRP A 27 -12.86 -0.84 -21.33
N ASN A 28 -12.23 -0.21 -22.29
CA ASN A 28 -10.99 0.51 -22.13
C ASN A 28 -11.31 1.97 -21.80
N LEU A 29 -11.01 2.36 -20.57
CA LEU A 29 -11.29 3.70 -20.07
C LEU A 29 -10.27 4.71 -20.57
N THR A 30 -9.06 4.28 -20.90
CA THR A 30 -8.01 5.14 -21.47
C THR A 30 -8.40 5.62 -22.86
N THR A 31 -8.92 4.73 -23.71
CA THR A 31 -9.35 5.05 -25.08
C THR A 31 -10.85 5.33 -25.20
N SER A 32 -11.62 5.07 -24.14
CA SER A 32 -13.09 5.11 -24.14
C SER A 32 -13.73 4.19 -25.18
N THR A 33 -13.16 2.99 -25.39
CA THR A 33 -13.66 1.98 -26.34
C THR A 33 -14.15 0.72 -25.66
N LEU A 34 -15.00 -0.05 -26.36
CA LEU A 34 -15.38 -1.40 -25.98
C LEU A 34 -14.45 -2.39 -26.70
N ASP A 35 -13.48 -2.95 -25.97
CA ASP A 35 -12.45 -3.82 -26.55
C ASP A 35 -12.95 -5.27 -26.65
N VAL A 36 -13.81 -5.69 -25.73
CA VAL A 36 -14.45 -7.01 -25.75
C VAL A 36 -15.95 -6.83 -25.57
N SER A 37 -16.73 -7.38 -26.50
CA SER A 37 -18.20 -7.32 -26.49
C SER A 37 -18.80 -8.72 -26.35
N ALA A 38 -19.59 -8.93 -25.30
CA ALA A 38 -20.38 -10.13 -25.01
C ALA A 38 -19.63 -11.46 -25.22
N ALA A 39 -18.35 -11.50 -24.85
CA ALA A 39 -17.53 -12.71 -25.01
C ALA A 39 -17.95 -13.78 -24.00
N ALA A 40 -17.91 -15.05 -24.41
CA ALA A 40 -18.25 -16.16 -23.54
C ALA A 40 -17.22 -16.33 -22.41
N VAL A 41 -17.72 -16.48 -21.17
CA VAL A 41 -16.91 -16.82 -19.99
C VAL A 41 -17.06 -18.31 -19.72
N THR A 42 -15.95 -19.01 -19.51
CA THR A 42 -15.95 -20.47 -19.40
C THR A 42 -16.03 -20.91 -17.94
N GLU A 43 -16.87 -21.90 -17.64
CA GLU A 43 -16.94 -22.49 -16.30
C GLU A 43 -15.63 -23.20 -15.95
N VAL A 44 -15.11 -22.93 -14.75
CA VAL A 44 -13.92 -23.61 -14.22
C VAL A 44 -14.36 -24.96 -13.66
N SER A 45 -14.28 -26.00 -14.48
CA SER A 45 -14.70 -27.36 -14.11
C SER A 45 -13.64 -28.17 -13.35
N ALA A 46 -12.46 -27.59 -13.09
CA ALA A 46 -11.38 -28.28 -12.40
C ALA A 46 -11.55 -28.25 -10.87
N GLY A 47 -11.78 -29.43 -10.27
CA GLY A 47 -11.78 -29.61 -8.81
C GLY A 47 -13.07 -29.19 -8.10
N SER A 48 -12.99 -29.03 -6.77
CA SER A 48 -14.11 -28.65 -5.88
C SER A 48 -14.43 -27.15 -5.92
N MET A 49 -14.38 -26.50 -7.09
CA MET A 49 -14.62 -25.07 -7.29
C MET A 49 -15.94 -24.81 -8.05
N PRO A 50 -17.10 -25.32 -7.59
CA PRO A 50 -18.37 -25.05 -8.27
C PRO A 50 -18.66 -23.55 -8.28
N GLY A 51 -19.28 -23.04 -9.35
CA GLY A 51 -19.72 -21.65 -9.45
C GLY A 51 -18.66 -20.63 -9.88
N TRP A 52 -17.43 -21.06 -10.14
CA TRP A 52 -16.36 -20.20 -10.67
C TRP A 52 -16.31 -20.24 -12.19
N TYR A 53 -16.10 -19.08 -12.81
CA TYR A 53 -15.96 -18.91 -14.25
C TYR A 53 -14.73 -18.04 -14.55
N ASN A 54 -14.11 -18.25 -15.71
CA ASN A 54 -12.89 -17.59 -16.15
C ASN A 54 -13.02 -17.06 -17.59
N TYR A 55 -12.47 -15.87 -17.81
CA TYR A 55 -12.17 -15.33 -19.13
C TYR A 55 -10.69 -14.91 -19.22
N ALA A 56 -10.00 -15.35 -20.27
CA ALA A 56 -8.62 -14.97 -20.54
C ALA A 56 -8.57 -13.76 -21.48
N PHE A 57 -8.30 -12.58 -20.94
CA PHE A 57 -8.15 -11.35 -21.72
C PHE A 57 -6.73 -11.27 -22.28
N THR A 58 -6.55 -11.65 -23.55
CA THR A 58 -5.24 -11.81 -24.21
C THR A 58 -4.65 -10.53 -24.79
N SER A 59 -5.46 -9.48 -24.94
CA SER A 59 -5.03 -8.15 -25.37
C SER A 59 -4.85 -7.17 -24.20
N TYR A 60 -4.64 -7.69 -22.98
CA TYR A 60 -4.46 -6.85 -21.81
C TYR A 60 -3.16 -6.04 -21.89
N ASN A 61 -3.28 -4.74 -21.65
CA ASN A 61 -2.17 -3.80 -21.48
C ASN A 61 -2.13 -3.31 -20.02
N TYR A 62 -0.98 -3.41 -19.35
CA TYR A 62 -0.88 -2.97 -17.94
C TYR A 62 -0.88 -1.44 -17.81
N ASP A 63 -0.57 -0.72 -18.88
CA ASP A 63 -0.57 0.75 -18.91
C ASP A 63 -1.96 1.38 -19.14
N GLU A 64 -3.00 0.56 -19.32
CA GLU A 64 -4.36 1.00 -19.62
C GLU A 64 -5.34 0.67 -18.49
N SER A 65 -6.35 1.51 -18.33
CA SER A 65 -7.42 1.30 -17.35
C SER A 65 -8.60 0.60 -18.01
N TYR A 66 -9.09 -0.47 -17.39
CA TYR A 66 -10.21 -1.27 -17.89
C TYR A 66 -11.31 -1.41 -16.85
N LEU A 67 -12.55 -1.35 -17.33
CA LEU A 67 -13.76 -1.73 -16.60
C LEU A 67 -14.34 -3.00 -17.24
N PHE A 68 -14.61 -4.03 -16.45
CA PHE A 68 -15.29 -5.23 -16.90
C PHE A 68 -16.67 -5.36 -16.26
N THR A 69 -17.63 -5.78 -17.06
CA THR A 69 -18.99 -6.15 -16.61
C THR A 69 -19.29 -7.56 -17.07
N ILE A 70 -19.83 -8.39 -16.18
CA ILE A 70 -20.13 -9.79 -16.44
C ILE A 70 -21.61 -10.04 -16.14
N ASP A 71 -22.33 -10.61 -17.10
CA ASP A 71 -23.70 -11.09 -16.96
C ASP A 71 -23.70 -12.61 -16.79
N GLY A 72 -24.21 -13.12 -15.67
CA GLY A 72 -24.42 -14.55 -15.37
C GLY A 72 -25.42 -15.25 -16.28
N GLY A 73 -26.14 -14.49 -17.12
CA GLY A 73 -27.09 -14.98 -18.11
C GLY A 73 -28.46 -15.31 -17.54
N ALA A 74 -29.34 -15.82 -18.41
CA ALA A 74 -30.72 -16.12 -18.06
C ALA A 74 -30.86 -17.20 -16.98
N GLY A 75 -29.83 -18.03 -16.75
CA GLY A 75 -29.82 -19.10 -15.74
C GLY A 75 -29.88 -18.62 -14.28
N MET A 76 -29.75 -17.32 -14.03
CA MET A 76 -29.88 -16.70 -12.70
C MET A 76 -31.28 -16.08 -12.55
N PHE A 77 -32.24 -16.91 -12.14
CA PHE A 77 -33.66 -16.53 -12.10
C PHE A 77 -34.13 -15.94 -10.77
N ILE A 78 -33.41 -16.20 -9.66
CA ILE A 78 -33.92 -15.97 -8.29
C ILE A 78 -33.46 -14.65 -7.67
N SER A 79 -32.32 -14.10 -8.09
CA SER A 79 -31.77 -12.86 -7.52
C SER A 79 -31.10 -12.04 -8.62
N VAL A 80 -31.78 -10.99 -9.08
CA VAL A 80 -31.20 -10.02 -10.04
C VAL A 80 -29.94 -9.34 -9.48
N CYS A 81 -29.77 -9.34 -8.16
CA CYS A 81 -28.60 -8.84 -7.45
C CYS A 81 -27.35 -9.68 -7.72
N ASP A 82 -27.52 -10.97 -8.00
CA ASP A 82 -26.40 -11.90 -8.18
C ASP A 82 -26.00 -12.09 -9.65
N ARG A 83 -26.86 -11.67 -10.57
CA ARG A 83 -26.68 -11.85 -12.01
C ARG A 83 -25.56 -11.00 -12.60
N TYR A 84 -25.46 -9.73 -12.19
CA TYR A 84 -24.49 -8.80 -12.75
C TYR A 84 -23.32 -8.62 -11.79
N LYS A 85 -22.11 -8.80 -12.30
CA LYS A 85 -20.85 -8.53 -11.59
C LYS A 85 -20.06 -7.50 -12.38
N TYR A 86 -19.24 -6.72 -11.69
CA TYR A 86 -18.36 -5.73 -12.31
C TYR A 86 -17.04 -5.65 -11.53
N GLY A 87 -16.03 -5.08 -12.16
CA GLY A 87 -14.76 -4.74 -11.53
C GLY A 87 -13.85 -4.01 -12.50
N GLY A 88 -12.67 -3.62 -12.03
CA GLY A 88 -11.65 -2.98 -12.85
C GLY A 88 -10.27 -3.58 -12.60
N ASN A 89 -9.29 -3.16 -13.40
CA ASN A 89 -7.88 -3.49 -13.17
C ASN A 89 -7.13 -2.45 -12.34
N GLU A 90 -7.84 -1.47 -11.76
CA GLU A 90 -7.27 -0.54 -10.78
C GLU A 90 -6.69 -1.37 -9.63
N SER A 91 -5.36 -1.30 -9.49
CA SER A 91 -4.62 -2.01 -8.47
C SER A 91 -4.40 -1.09 -7.28
N TYR A 92 -4.90 -1.46 -6.10
CA TYR A 92 -4.51 -0.81 -4.85
C TYR A 92 -3.03 -0.99 -4.50
N GLU A 93 -2.29 -1.87 -5.20
CA GLU A 93 -0.88 -2.15 -4.87
C GLU A 93 0.06 -0.97 -5.21
N GLU A 94 -0.27 -0.15 -6.20
CA GLU A 94 0.58 1.01 -6.54
C GLU A 94 0.42 2.14 -5.50
N ASP A 95 -0.80 2.36 -4.99
CA ASP A 95 -1.06 3.36 -3.94
C ASP A 95 -0.39 2.97 -2.62
N ILE A 96 -0.50 1.72 -2.18
CA ILE A 96 0.06 1.30 -0.89
C ILE A 96 1.59 1.36 -0.88
N SER A 97 2.26 1.01 -1.98
CA SER A 97 3.73 0.97 -1.98
C SER A 97 4.35 2.37 -1.90
N TYR A 98 3.87 3.33 -2.69
CA TYR A 98 4.41 4.68 -2.65
C TYR A 98 4.13 5.37 -1.31
N GLU A 99 2.93 5.18 -0.76
CA GLU A 99 2.54 5.72 0.54
C GLU A 99 3.32 5.11 1.72
N VAL A 100 3.83 3.88 1.60
CA VAL A 100 4.58 3.19 2.68
C VAL A 100 6.10 3.37 2.54
N TRP A 101 6.64 3.45 1.32
CA TRP A 101 8.09 3.51 1.10
C TRP A 101 8.64 4.93 1.00
N GLU A 102 7.84 5.90 0.56
CA GLU A 102 8.23 7.31 0.35
C GLU A 102 7.39 8.27 1.22
N GLU A 103 7.02 7.82 2.43
CA GLU A 103 6.32 8.66 3.41
C GLU A 103 7.21 9.80 3.92
N ASP A 104 6.62 10.99 4.05
CA ASP A 104 7.35 12.16 4.56
C ASP A 104 7.65 12.00 6.05
N ASN A 105 8.94 12.14 6.39
CA ASN A 105 9.51 12.11 7.74
C ASN A 105 8.79 13.06 8.72
N THR A 106 8.18 14.13 8.22
CA THR A 106 7.40 15.11 9.02
C THR A 106 6.18 14.49 9.74
N THR A 107 5.71 13.32 9.28
CA THR A 107 4.56 12.61 9.86
C THR A 107 4.93 11.65 10.99
N HIS A 108 6.21 11.38 11.20
CA HIS A 108 6.73 10.36 12.13
C HIS A 108 7.12 10.91 13.52
N THR A 109 6.37 11.88 14.04
CA THR A 109 6.70 12.58 15.29
C THR A 109 6.05 11.99 16.54
N THR A 110 5.22 10.94 16.39
CA THR A 110 4.50 10.34 17.53
C THR A 110 5.46 9.60 18.46
N THR A 111 5.47 9.98 19.74
CA THR A 111 6.37 9.42 20.75
C THR A 111 6.21 7.90 20.91
N ASN A 112 7.32 7.18 21.07
CA ASN A 112 7.41 5.72 21.25
C ASN A 112 6.95 4.89 20.05
N THR A 113 6.96 5.46 18.85
CA THR A 113 6.69 4.74 17.62
C THR A 113 7.98 4.41 16.87
N THR A 114 7.92 3.41 15.99
CA THR A 114 9.04 3.09 15.07
C THR A 114 9.38 4.28 14.17
N GLY A 115 8.38 5.08 13.77
CA GLY A 115 8.60 6.31 13.01
C GLY A 115 9.51 7.30 13.75
N GLN A 116 9.24 7.56 15.03
CA GLN A 116 10.12 8.43 15.83
C GLN A 116 11.55 7.89 15.93
N LEU A 117 11.72 6.56 16.04
CA LEU A 117 13.04 5.95 16.07
C LEU A 117 13.82 6.18 14.77
N LEU A 118 13.16 6.05 13.61
CA LEU A 118 13.74 6.37 12.31
C LEU A 118 14.18 7.84 12.23
N ASN A 119 13.37 8.79 12.72
CA ASN A 119 13.73 10.20 12.79
C ASN A 119 15.00 10.43 13.62
N ILE A 120 15.10 9.78 14.78
CA ILE A 120 16.28 9.88 15.66
C ILE A 120 17.53 9.29 14.99
N ILE A 121 17.41 8.11 14.36
CA ILE A 121 18.54 7.48 13.64
C ILE A 121 19.03 8.39 12.53
N THR A 122 18.12 8.91 11.70
CA THR A 122 18.46 9.83 10.60
C THR A 122 19.13 11.09 11.14
N ALA A 123 18.59 11.70 12.19
CA ALA A 123 19.18 12.88 12.83
C ALA A 123 20.61 12.63 13.35
N VAL A 124 20.86 11.47 13.96
CA VAL A 124 22.21 11.08 14.41
C VAL A 124 23.16 10.89 13.22
N LEU A 125 22.71 10.23 12.14
CA LEU A 125 23.53 9.96 10.96
C LEU A 125 23.96 11.24 10.22
N VAL A 126 23.14 12.29 10.26
CA VAL A 126 23.45 13.60 9.65
C VAL A 126 24.06 14.60 10.63
N ASN A 127 24.58 14.12 11.76
CA ASN A 127 25.27 14.87 12.81
C ASN A 127 24.41 15.99 13.46
N ARG A 128 23.10 15.80 13.63
CA ARG A 128 22.23 16.75 14.37
C ARG A 128 22.24 16.52 15.88
N THR A 129 23.40 16.19 16.42
CA THR A 129 23.61 15.95 17.85
C THR A 129 24.46 17.06 18.45
N LYS A 130 24.00 17.64 19.55
CA LYS A 130 24.73 18.67 20.30
C LYS A 130 24.98 18.18 21.71
N ILE A 131 26.16 18.51 22.24
CA ILE A 131 26.50 18.25 23.63
C ILE A 131 26.55 19.58 24.35
N ASP A 132 25.71 19.74 25.37
CA ASP A 132 25.78 20.87 26.29
C ASP A 132 26.65 20.48 27.50
N THR A 133 27.85 21.03 27.54
CA THR A 133 28.82 20.75 28.61
C THR A 133 28.47 21.44 29.93
N ALA A 134 27.66 22.50 29.91
CA ALA A 134 27.22 23.18 31.12
C ALA A 134 26.02 22.46 31.76
N ALA A 135 25.07 22.01 30.94
CA ALA A 135 23.93 21.23 31.40
C ALA A 135 24.25 19.72 31.61
N ALA A 136 25.37 19.25 31.06
CA ALA A 136 25.74 17.84 30.98
C ALA A 136 24.67 17.00 30.28
N THR A 137 24.27 17.42 29.07
CA THR A 137 23.26 16.74 28.25
C THR A 137 23.72 16.52 26.81
N LEU A 138 23.22 15.46 26.19
CA LEU A 138 23.28 15.26 24.73
C LEU A 138 21.88 15.42 24.17
N THR A 139 21.70 16.35 23.24
CA THR A 139 20.43 16.60 22.57
C THR A 139 20.54 16.20 21.11
N VAL A 140 19.59 15.39 20.63
CA VAL A 140 19.38 15.12 19.21
C VAL A 140 18.28 16.05 18.71
N TYR A 141 18.57 16.85 17.70
CA TYR A 141 17.62 17.82 17.12
C TYR A 141 16.96 17.30 15.86
N ASP A 142 15.77 17.81 15.58
CA ASP A 142 15.08 17.65 14.31
C ASP A 142 15.77 18.46 13.19
N SER A 143 15.20 18.42 11.99
CA SER A 143 15.66 19.10 10.79
C SER A 143 15.72 20.62 10.88
N ASP A 144 15.00 21.21 11.82
CA ASP A 144 15.04 22.64 12.10
C ASP A 144 16.22 23.07 13.00
N CYS A 145 17.03 22.11 13.49
CA CYS A 145 18.13 22.36 14.42
C CYS A 145 17.72 23.04 15.75
N VAL A 146 16.43 23.06 16.08
CA VAL A 146 15.88 23.76 17.25
C VAL A 146 15.01 22.82 18.10
N THR A 147 14.19 22.00 17.46
CA THR A 147 13.27 21.10 18.15
C THR A 147 14.00 19.85 18.65
N PRO A 148 14.05 19.58 19.97
CA PRO A 148 14.69 18.39 20.49
C PRO A 148 13.83 17.14 20.23
N LEU A 149 14.40 16.13 19.59
CA LEU A 149 13.77 14.81 19.42
C LEU A 149 13.96 13.92 20.64
N ILE A 150 15.15 13.97 21.24
CA ILE A 150 15.49 13.26 22.48
C ILE A 150 16.65 13.95 23.19
N VAL A 151 16.62 13.91 24.54
CA VAL A 151 17.68 14.45 25.41
C VAL A 151 18.17 13.33 26.32
N PHE A 152 19.47 13.11 26.35
CA PHE A 152 20.14 12.18 27.25
C PHE A 152 20.88 12.95 28.34
N ASP A 153 20.65 12.59 29.59
CA ASP A 153 21.47 13.06 30.71
C ASP A 153 22.83 12.36 30.67
N LEU A 154 23.90 13.15 30.65
CA LEU A 154 25.28 12.67 30.69
C LEU A 154 25.83 12.69 32.13
N LYS A 155 25.08 12.08 33.05
CA LYS A 155 25.41 12.02 34.48
C LYS A 155 25.69 10.58 34.93
N ASP A 156 26.53 10.45 35.94
CA ASP A 156 26.83 9.19 36.60
C ASP A 156 25.67 8.74 37.51
N SER A 157 25.81 7.57 38.12
CA SER A 157 24.82 7.03 39.07
C SER A 157 24.63 7.88 40.33
N PHE A 158 25.49 8.86 40.57
CA PHE A 158 25.44 9.79 41.69
C PHE A 158 24.98 11.20 41.28
N GLY A 159 24.66 11.41 40.00
CA GLY A 159 24.20 12.69 39.44
C GLY A 159 25.31 13.66 39.06
N ASN A 160 26.59 13.27 39.14
CA ASN A 160 27.71 14.10 38.70
C ASN A 160 27.93 13.97 37.18
N PRO A 161 28.49 14.96 36.48
CA PRO A 161 28.83 14.83 35.07
C PRO A 161 29.75 13.64 34.79
N SER A 162 29.41 12.81 33.80
CA SER A 162 30.15 11.57 33.49
C SER A 162 31.51 11.79 32.80
N VAL A 163 31.80 13.00 32.32
CA VAL A 163 33.03 13.37 31.60
C VAL A 163 33.36 14.84 31.82
N VAL A 164 34.65 15.17 31.91
CA VAL A 164 35.16 16.55 32.17
C VAL A 164 35.51 17.29 30.88
N GLU A 165 35.88 16.57 29.82
CA GLU A 165 36.16 17.12 28.50
C GLU A 165 35.47 16.26 27.43
N VAL A 166 34.74 16.92 26.52
CA VAL A 166 34.06 16.28 25.39
C VAL A 166 34.35 17.09 24.13
N CYS A 167 34.73 16.41 23.06
CA CYS A 167 34.83 16.98 21.73
C CYS A 167 33.59 16.58 20.93
N GLU A 168 32.83 17.56 20.43
CA GLU A 168 31.71 17.31 19.53
C GLU A 168 32.19 17.07 18.09
N ARG A 169 31.44 16.29 17.32
CA ARG A 169 31.56 16.33 15.85
C ARG A 169 30.72 17.52 15.39
N THR A 170 31.36 18.52 14.77
CA THR A 170 30.64 19.70 14.26
C THR A 170 29.57 19.26 13.25
N PRO A 171 28.29 19.57 13.49
CA PRO A 171 27.22 19.30 12.53
C PRO A 171 27.53 19.92 11.18
N THR A 172 27.33 19.20 10.08
CA THR A 172 27.56 19.75 8.73
C THR A 172 26.43 20.67 8.27
N THR A 173 25.31 20.72 9.00
CA THR A 173 24.06 21.39 8.56
C THR A 173 23.38 22.25 9.64
N CYS A 174 23.82 22.21 10.89
CA CYS A 174 23.36 23.12 11.95
C CYS A 174 24.53 24.04 12.34
N PRO A 175 24.37 25.39 12.25
CA PRO A 175 25.42 26.34 12.62
C PRO A 175 25.69 26.39 14.13
#